data_AF-A0A8J2T966-F1
#
_entry.id   AF-A0A8J2T966-F1
#
_cell.length_a   1.000
_cell.length_b   1.000
_cell.length_c   1.000
_cell.angle_alpha   90.00
_cell.angle_beta   90.00
_cell.angle_gamma   90.00
#
_symmetry.space_group_name_H-M   'P 1'
#
loop_
_entity.id
_entity.type
_entity.pdbx_description
1 polymer ?
#
loop_
_entity_poly.entity_id
_entity_poly.type
_entity_poly.pdbx_seq_one_letter_code
_entity_poly.pdbx_strand_id
1 'polypeptide(L)'
;MPNTWLELLSQNAQRKESKHGCVVVIAAPTIETLRVFEKWFLPQNCSFNNKSIDLLGYTSCNLQDEDADNVTIELYSLKFPLSTNKVQYLEAFLDVQSAKIKWCFLLDWGLSDQRYWLRQLSESIDTLKNEQASLMAGSITVACLNSDQIYFKLRNTTEWHSNHVEFLQQSLRSFCLLKKCSLIYSDSSDSESSGLQVFAKLLFDNYRGIQTEFVSTCKLLIPYGSDTEGLIKTLDDTFDPSEVLDGDFITQRYEKMIPGPKMSDPQEFEEVGENSPFDLDHPYTVDVQKKLSELYKLSKKGFANTKV
;
A
#
# COMPACT_ATOMS: atom_id res chain seq x y z
N MET A 1 -35.12 15.53 -41.96
CA MET A 1 -35.86 15.22 -40.72
C MET A 1 -34.83 15.00 -39.62
N PRO A 2 -34.88 15.70 -38.49
CA PRO A 2 -33.89 15.53 -37.43
C PRO A 2 -34.09 14.16 -36.76
N ASN A 3 -33.00 13.42 -36.59
CA ASN A 3 -33.02 12.10 -35.97
C ASN A 3 -33.34 12.26 -34.47
N THR A 4 -34.59 11.98 -34.09
CA THR A 4 -35.10 12.02 -32.71
C THR A 4 -34.25 11.17 -31.77
N TRP A 5 -33.59 10.14 -32.31
CA TRP A 5 -32.64 9.30 -31.59
C TRP A 5 -31.32 10.01 -31.23
N LEU A 6 -30.81 10.88 -32.10
CA LEU A 6 -29.63 11.70 -31.82
C LEU A 6 -29.95 12.79 -30.79
N GLU A 7 -31.16 13.36 -30.81
CA GLU A 7 -31.61 14.28 -29.77
C GLU A 7 -31.73 13.59 -28.41
N LEU A 8 -32.35 12.40 -28.34
CA LEU A 8 -32.43 11.62 -27.11
C LEU A 8 -31.05 11.18 -26.59
N LEU A 9 -30.13 10.81 -27.48
CA LEU A 9 -28.74 10.50 -27.12
C LEU A 9 -27.99 11.75 -26.64
N SER A 10 -28.19 12.91 -27.25
CA SER A 10 -27.57 14.17 -26.80
C SER A 10 -28.13 14.64 -25.45
N GLN A 11 -29.43 14.47 -25.21
CA GLN A 11 -30.09 14.77 -23.93
C GLN A 11 -29.65 13.79 -22.82
N ASN A 12 -29.41 12.51 -23.16
CA ASN A 12 -28.86 11.55 -22.20
C ASN A 12 -27.35 11.67 -22.02
N ALA A 13 -26.60 12.13 -23.02
CA ALA A 13 -25.19 12.48 -22.89
C ALA A 13 -25.00 13.69 -21.96
N GLN A 14 -25.91 14.67 -22.02
CA GLN A 14 -25.96 15.78 -21.06
C GLN A 14 -26.45 15.35 -19.67
N ARG A 15 -27.32 14.35 -19.55
CA ARG A 15 -27.70 13.75 -18.25
C ARG A 15 -26.63 12.83 -17.65
N LYS A 16 -25.61 12.44 -18.42
CA LYS A 16 -24.46 11.64 -17.96
C LYS A 16 -23.36 12.48 -17.33
N GLU A 17 -23.58 13.76 -17.07
CA GLU A 17 -22.95 14.40 -15.92
C GLU A 17 -23.66 13.87 -14.67
N SER A 18 -23.28 12.66 -14.27
CA SER A 18 -23.65 12.11 -12.98
C SER A 18 -23.38 13.16 -11.90
N LYS A 19 -24.36 13.34 -11.00
CA LYS A 19 -24.16 13.98 -9.70
C LYS A 19 -22.79 13.55 -9.18
N HIS A 20 -21.88 14.50 -9.05
CA HIS A 20 -20.44 14.28 -8.99
C HIS A 20 -20.04 13.13 -8.05
N GLY A 21 -19.77 11.96 -8.61
CA GLY A 21 -19.24 10.84 -7.87
C GLY A 21 -17.72 10.94 -7.79
N CYS A 22 -17.17 10.90 -6.58
CA CYS A 22 -15.74 10.76 -6.38
C CYS A 22 -15.30 9.39 -6.92
N VAL A 23 -14.17 9.35 -7.64
CA VAL A 23 -13.59 8.10 -8.11
C VAL A 23 -12.35 7.81 -7.26
N VAL A 24 -12.25 6.60 -6.73
CA VAL A 24 -11.08 6.17 -5.94
C VAL A 24 -10.46 4.96 -6.57
N VAL A 25 -9.15 5.00 -6.76
CA VAL A 25 -8.36 3.88 -7.24
C VAL A 25 -7.47 3.38 -6.12
N ILE A 26 -7.67 2.13 -5.72
CA ILE A 26 -6.99 1.47 -4.61
C ILE A 26 -5.96 0.49 -5.18
N ALA A 27 -4.67 0.77 -4.97
CA ALA A 27 -3.58 -0.11 -5.33
C ALA A 27 -3.18 -0.99 -4.14
N ALA A 28 -3.41 -2.31 -4.23
CA ALA A 28 -3.14 -3.24 -3.13
C ALA A 28 -2.13 -4.33 -3.52
N PRO A 29 -1.22 -4.75 -2.61
CA PRO A 29 -0.20 -5.75 -2.92
C PRO A 29 -0.79 -7.16 -3.07
N THR A 30 -1.76 -7.53 -2.22
CA THR A 30 -2.45 -8.82 -2.28
C THR A 30 -3.97 -8.64 -2.13
N ILE A 31 -4.71 -9.71 -2.44
CA ILE A 31 -6.17 -9.70 -2.27
C ILE A 31 -6.54 -9.63 -0.78
N GLU A 32 -5.76 -10.27 0.09
CA GLU A 32 -5.96 -10.24 1.55
C GLU A 32 -5.81 -8.82 2.11
N THR A 33 -4.77 -8.09 1.68
CA THR A 33 -4.60 -6.67 2.05
C THR A 33 -5.80 -5.83 1.61
N LEU A 34 -6.33 -6.07 0.40
CA LEU A 34 -7.54 -5.41 -0.08
C LEU A 34 -8.77 -5.74 0.80
N ARG A 35 -8.94 -7.00 1.21
CA ARG A 35 -10.05 -7.40 2.11
C ARG A 35 -9.94 -6.76 3.50
N VAL A 36 -8.72 -6.59 4.02
CA VAL A 36 -8.50 -5.84 5.25
C VAL A 36 -8.94 -4.38 5.08
N PHE A 37 -8.56 -3.75 3.96
CA PHE A 37 -8.99 -2.40 3.65
C PHE A 37 -10.52 -2.26 3.59
N GLU A 38 -11.20 -3.15 2.84
CA GLU A 38 -12.66 -3.17 2.73
C GLU A 38 -13.32 -3.19 4.11
N LYS A 39 -12.85 -4.07 5.00
CA LYS A 39 -13.42 -4.24 6.34
C LYS A 39 -13.31 -2.98 7.21
N TRP A 40 -12.23 -2.23 7.08
CA TRP A 40 -11.88 -1.11 7.97
C TRP A 40 -12.32 0.25 7.44
N PHE A 41 -12.23 0.45 6.12
CA PHE A 41 -12.38 1.75 5.49
C PHE A 41 -13.65 1.86 4.63
N LEU A 42 -14.32 0.74 4.33
CA LEU A 42 -15.55 0.76 3.54
C LEU A 42 -16.77 0.34 4.39
N PRO A 43 -17.99 0.74 3.97
CA PRO A 43 -19.21 0.25 4.60
C PRO A 43 -19.33 -1.28 4.47
N GLN A 44 -19.96 -1.95 5.45
CA GLN A 44 -20.05 -3.43 5.52
C GLN A 44 -20.64 -4.11 4.26
N ASN A 45 -21.43 -3.39 3.47
CA ASN A 45 -22.06 -3.90 2.25
C ASN A 45 -21.25 -3.60 0.97
N CYS A 46 -20.07 -2.99 1.10
CA CYS A 46 -19.20 -2.64 -0.01
C CYS A 46 -18.01 -3.60 -0.04
N SER A 47 -17.94 -4.40 -1.09
CA SER A 47 -16.80 -5.29 -1.34
C SER A 47 -16.51 -5.34 -2.84
N PHE A 48 -15.24 -5.53 -3.19
CA PHE A 48 -14.82 -5.74 -4.56
C PHE A 48 -15.18 -7.15 -5.02
N ASN A 49 -15.64 -7.22 -6.27
CA ASN A 49 -16.06 -8.46 -6.93
C ASN A 49 -14.89 -9.33 -7.44
N ASN A 50 -13.64 -8.90 -7.27
CA ASN A 50 -12.47 -9.60 -7.79
C ASN A 50 -12.06 -10.77 -6.89
N LYS A 51 -11.72 -11.91 -7.51
CA LYS A 51 -11.20 -13.10 -6.83
C LYS A 51 -9.67 -13.10 -6.71
N SER A 52 -8.99 -12.33 -7.56
CA SER A 52 -7.54 -12.15 -7.56
C SER A 52 -7.23 -10.66 -7.69
N ILE A 53 -6.11 -10.23 -7.10
CA ILE A 53 -5.63 -8.86 -7.20
C ILE A 53 -5.09 -8.51 -8.59
N ASP A 54 -4.74 -9.52 -9.41
CA ASP A 54 -4.26 -9.32 -10.78
C ASP A 54 -5.36 -8.83 -11.73
N LEU A 55 -6.64 -8.98 -11.33
CA LEU A 55 -7.79 -8.49 -12.08
C LEU A 55 -8.26 -7.15 -11.51
N LEU A 56 -8.65 -6.23 -12.39
CA LEU A 56 -9.31 -4.98 -12.00
C LEU A 56 -10.59 -5.30 -11.21
N GLY A 57 -10.64 -4.86 -9.95
CA GLY A 57 -11.86 -4.93 -9.15
C GLY A 57 -12.66 -3.65 -9.30
N TYR A 58 -13.98 -3.77 -9.24
CA TYR A 58 -14.90 -2.63 -9.21
C TYR A 58 -15.96 -2.82 -8.13
N THR A 59 -16.29 -1.73 -7.45
CA THR A 59 -17.46 -1.63 -6.58
C THR A 59 -17.90 -0.18 -6.45
N SER A 60 -19.08 0.05 -5.92
CA SER A 60 -19.59 1.41 -5.68
C SER A 60 -20.31 1.46 -4.34
N CYS A 61 -20.12 2.54 -3.59
CA CYS A 61 -20.83 2.75 -2.34
C CYS A 61 -21.32 4.20 -2.24
N ASN A 62 -22.34 4.42 -1.40
CA ASN A 62 -22.75 5.77 -1.05
C ASN A 62 -22.09 6.11 0.30
N LEU A 63 -21.29 7.17 0.31
CA LEU A 63 -20.80 7.75 1.55
C LEU A 63 -21.57 9.03 1.85
N GLN A 64 -21.83 9.25 3.13
CA GLN A 64 -22.46 10.46 3.61
C GLN A 64 -21.35 11.43 4.00
N ASP A 65 -21.37 12.62 3.40
CA ASP A 65 -20.55 13.73 3.87
C ASP A 65 -21.27 14.41 5.05
N GLU A 66 -20.53 14.96 6.01
CA GLU A 66 -21.13 15.66 7.16
C GLU A 66 -21.95 16.88 6.70
N ASP A 67 -21.59 17.47 5.55
CA ASP A 67 -22.16 18.71 5.00
C ASP A 67 -22.96 18.52 3.70
N ALA A 68 -23.08 17.31 3.13
CA ALA A 68 -23.71 17.10 1.82
C ALA A 68 -24.62 15.86 1.72
N ASP A 69 -25.43 15.84 0.65
CA ASP A 69 -26.22 14.67 0.24
C ASP A 69 -25.31 13.45 0.02
N ASN A 70 -25.87 12.24 0.16
CA ASN A 70 -25.17 10.99 -0.13
C ASN A 70 -24.45 11.04 -1.48
N VAL A 71 -23.11 10.97 -1.45
CA VAL A 71 -22.26 10.94 -2.64
C VAL A 71 -21.98 9.49 -3.00
N THR A 72 -22.29 9.13 -4.24
CA THR A 72 -21.89 7.83 -4.79
C THR A 72 -20.41 7.86 -5.14
N ILE A 73 -19.64 6.94 -4.59
CA ILE A 73 -18.22 6.78 -4.82
C ILE A 73 -18.00 5.53 -5.65
N GLU A 74 -17.27 5.67 -6.75
CA GLU A 74 -16.84 4.57 -7.60
C GLU A 74 -15.44 4.14 -7.14
N LEU A 75 -15.30 2.86 -6.82
CA LEU A 75 -14.07 2.29 -6.29
C LEU A 75 -13.51 1.28 -7.30
N TYR A 76 -12.25 1.45 -7.64
CA TYR A 76 -11.49 0.55 -8.50
C TYR A 76 -10.32 -0.02 -7.72
N SER A 77 -10.00 -1.31 -7.89
CA SER A 77 -8.82 -1.91 -7.29
C SER A 77 -7.87 -2.49 -8.31
N LEU A 78 -6.57 -2.28 -8.09
CA LEU A 78 -5.47 -2.70 -8.93
C LEU A 78 -4.35 -3.30 -8.08
N LYS A 79 -3.53 -4.15 -8.67
CA LYS A 79 -2.33 -4.68 -8.01
C LYS A 79 -1.26 -3.61 -7.85
N PHE A 80 -0.72 -3.47 -6.64
CA PHE A 80 0.47 -2.71 -6.29
C PHE A 80 1.73 -3.60 -6.38
N PRO A 81 2.89 -3.10 -6.84
CA PRO A 81 3.12 -1.79 -7.46
C PRO A 81 2.36 -1.59 -8.78
N LEU A 82 2.06 -0.33 -9.09
CA LEU A 82 1.44 0.04 -10.36
C LEU A 82 2.44 -0.16 -11.50
N SER A 83 1.91 -0.58 -12.65
CA SER A 83 2.67 -0.68 -13.90
C SER A 83 1.88 0.00 -15.02
N THR A 84 2.57 0.48 -16.04
CA THR A 84 1.99 1.16 -17.20
C THR A 84 0.78 0.40 -17.76
N ASN A 85 0.91 -0.90 -18.00
CA ASN A 85 -0.18 -1.73 -18.53
C ASN A 85 -1.46 -1.65 -17.66
N LYS A 86 -1.32 -1.65 -16.33
CA LYS A 86 -2.47 -1.60 -15.41
C LYS A 86 -3.18 -0.25 -15.46
N VAL A 87 -2.41 0.84 -15.59
CA VAL A 87 -2.97 2.20 -15.72
C VAL A 87 -3.69 2.33 -17.07
N GLN A 88 -3.09 1.84 -18.15
CA GLN A 88 -3.74 1.81 -19.48
C GLN A 88 -5.01 0.96 -19.51
N TYR A 89 -5.05 -0.16 -18.78
CA TYR A 89 -6.30 -0.91 -18.62
C TYR A 89 -7.38 -0.10 -17.89
N LEU A 90 -6.99 0.74 -16.93
CA LEU A 90 -7.91 1.60 -16.19
C LEU A 90 -8.51 2.71 -17.09
N GLU A 91 -7.74 3.23 -18.05
CA GLU A 91 -8.19 4.24 -19.03
C GLU A 91 -9.40 3.78 -19.86
N ALA A 92 -9.58 2.47 -20.03
CA ALA A 92 -10.77 1.93 -20.70
C ALA A 92 -12.08 2.19 -19.93
N PHE A 93 -11.99 2.47 -18.62
CA PHE A 93 -13.14 2.64 -17.72
C PHE A 93 -13.24 4.06 -17.15
N LEU A 94 -12.12 4.77 -17.05
CA LEU A 94 -12.01 6.07 -16.39
C LEU A 94 -11.21 7.05 -17.23
N ASP A 95 -11.58 8.32 -17.18
CA ASP A 95 -10.69 9.39 -17.62
C ASP A 95 -9.62 9.63 -16.54
N VAL A 96 -8.44 9.01 -16.72
CA VAL A 96 -7.34 9.02 -15.75
C VAL A 96 -6.73 10.43 -15.59
N GLN A 97 -7.00 11.33 -16.54
CA GLN A 97 -6.62 12.74 -16.47
C GLN A 97 -7.59 13.58 -15.62
N SER A 98 -8.72 12.99 -15.18
CA SER A 98 -9.69 13.66 -14.33
C SER A 98 -9.09 14.01 -12.97
N ALA A 99 -9.17 15.29 -12.61
CA ALA A 99 -8.75 15.79 -11.30
C ALA A 99 -9.59 15.27 -10.11
N LYS A 100 -10.67 14.52 -10.39
CA LYS A 100 -11.57 13.96 -9.36
C LYS A 100 -11.12 12.58 -8.84
N ILE A 101 -10.04 12.01 -9.39
CA ILE A 101 -9.53 10.71 -8.97
C ILE A 101 -8.70 10.85 -7.69
N LYS A 102 -9.07 10.08 -6.67
CA LYS A 102 -8.27 9.88 -5.46
C LYS A 102 -7.52 8.54 -5.56
N TRP A 103 -6.23 8.56 -5.31
CA TRP A 103 -5.37 7.37 -5.35
C TRP A 103 -5.06 6.91 -3.94
N CYS A 104 -5.29 5.63 -3.65
CA CYS A 104 -5.00 5.03 -2.36
C CYS A 104 -4.00 3.89 -2.54
N PHE A 105 -2.78 4.04 -2.03
CA PHE A 105 -1.74 3.01 -2.06
C PHE A 105 -1.74 2.25 -0.73
N LEU A 106 -1.98 0.95 -0.79
CA LEU A 106 -1.97 0.11 0.39
C LEU A 106 -0.57 -0.50 0.59
N LEU A 107 -0.04 -0.33 1.79
CA LEU A 107 1.10 -1.06 2.31
C LEU A 107 0.62 -1.98 3.43
N ASP A 108 1.35 -3.05 3.72
CA ASP A 108 0.87 -4.07 4.67
C ASP A 108 1.99 -4.57 5.58
N TRP A 109 1.93 -4.18 6.85
CA TRP A 109 2.88 -4.62 7.88
C TRP A 109 2.80 -6.13 8.17
N GLY A 110 1.71 -6.80 7.79
CA GLY A 110 1.57 -8.25 7.87
C GLY A 110 2.41 -9.00 6.84
N LEU A 111 2.87 -8.33 5.77
CA LEU A 111 3.79 -8.93 4.81
C LEU A 111 5.21 -9.01 5.38
N SER A 112 6.01 -9.91 4.81
CA SER A 112 7.37 -10.19 5.29
C SER A 112 8.40 -9.14 4.86
N ASP A 113 8.13 -8.39 3.79
CA ASP A 113 9.11 -7.51 3.17
C ASP A 113 8.60 -6.06 3.07
N GLN A 114 9.18 -5.20 3.91
CA GLN A 114 8.93 -3.75 3.96
C GLN A 114 9.98 -2.96 3.15
N ARG A 115 11.05 -3.61 2.68
CA ARG A 115 12.25 -2.93 2.17
C ARG A 115 12.01 -2.18 0.88
N TYR A 116 11.07 -2.65 0.06
CA TYR A 116 10.83 -2.08 -1.26
C TYR A 116 9.67 -1.07 -1.28
N TRP A 117 9.03 -0.78 -0.15
CA TRP A 117 7.87 0.11 -0.11
C TRP A 117 8.14 1.47 -0.73
N LEU A 118 9.25 2.12 -0.36
CA LEU A 118 9.59 3.46 -0.83
C LEU A 118 9.88 3.47 -2.34
N ARG A 119 10.58 2.44 -2.84
CA ARG A 119 10.83 2.26 -4.27
C ARG A 119 9.52 2.05 -5.04
N GLN A 120 8.71 1.08 -4.61
CA GLN A 120 7.44 0.72 -5.23
C GLN A 120 6.45 1.89 -5.26
N LEU A 121 6.39 2.69 -4.19
CA LEU A 121 5.61 3.92 -4.16
C LEU A 121 6.13 4.94 -5.17
N SER A 122 7.45 5.19 -5.18
CA SER A 122 8.06 6.15 -6.10
C SER A 122 7.81 5.77 -7.56
N GLU A 123 8.08 4.52 -7.93
CA GLU A 123 7.83 3.97 -9.26
C GLU A 123 6.35 4.04 -9.65
N SER A 124 5.44 3.76 -8.71
CA SER A 124 4.00 3.84 -8.97
C SER A 124 3.56 5.29 -9.24
N ILE A 125 4.07 6.27 -8.48
CA ILE A 125 3.77 7.69 -8.71
C ILE A 125 4.35 8.16 -10.04
N ASP A 126 5.57 7.73 -10.39
CA ASP A 126 6.19 8.11 -11.65
C ASP A 126 5.46 7.46 -12.84
N THR A 127 4.97 6.23 -12.69
CA THR A 127 4.08 5.58 -13.67
C THR A 127 2.82 6.43 -13.90
N LEU A 128 2.16 6.88 -12.84
CA LEU A 128 0.97 7.74 -12.97
C LEU A 128 1.28 9.07 -13.68
N LYS A 129 2.43 9.69 -13.39
CA LYS A 129 2.86 10.90 -14.09
C LYS A 129 3.14 10.66 -15.57
N ASN A 130 3.76 9.53 -15.91
CA ASN A 130 4.08 9.17 -17.29
C ASN A 130 2.81 8.94 -18.12
N GLU A 131 1.78 8.33 -17.54
CA GLU A 131 0.45 8.19 -18.16
C GLU A 131 -0.41 9.46 -18.02
N GLN A 132 0.20 10.61 -17.64
CA GLN A 132 -0.48 11.91 -17.54
C GLN A 132 -1.68 11.93 -16.58
N ALA A 133 -1.70 11.06 -15.57
CA ALA A 133 -2.74 11.07 -14.55
C ALA A 133 -2.71 12.39 -13.76
N SER A 134 -3.89 12.94 -13.44
CA SER A 134 -3.96 14.18 -12.66
C SER A 134 -3.71 13.91 -11.17
N LEU A 135 -2.52 14.30 -10.69
CA LEU A 135 -2.11 14.17 -9.29
C LEU A 135 -2.21 15.52 -8.56
N MET A 136 -3.41 15.86 -8.11
CA MET A 136 -3.64 17.05 -7.28
C MET A 136 -3.06 16.85 -5.88
N ALA A 137 -2.67 17.95 -5.23
CA ALA A 137 -2.21 17.89 -3.85
C ALA A 137 -3.30 17.31 -2.93
N GLY A 138 -2.96 16.32 -2.11
CA GLY A 138 -3.90 15.60 -1.26
C GLY A 138 -4.73 14.52 -1.97
N SER A 139 -4.64 14.36 -3.30
CA SER A 139 -5.38 13.31 -4.00
C SER A 139 -4.81 11.91 -3.77
N ILE A 140 -3.59 11.81 -3.24
CA ILE A 140 -2.93 10.54 -2.92
C ILE A 140 -2.98 10.28 -1.41
N THR A 141 -3.35 9.07 -1.03
CA THR A 141 -3.27 8.55 0.32
C THR A 141 -2.41 7.29 0.33
N VAL A 142 -1.47 7.20 1.27
CA VAL A 142 -0.73 5.97 1.57
C VAL A 142 -1.32 5.39 2.85
N ALA A 143 -1.86 4.18 2.78
CA ALA A 143 -2.47 3.49 3.92
C ALA A 143 -1.64 2.25 4.30
N CYS A 144 -1.01 2.30 5.46
CA CYS A 144 -0.26 1.19 6.05
C CYS A 144 -1.21 0.35 6.91
N LEU A 145 -1.59 -0.81 6.40
CA LEU A 145 -2.50 -1.73 7.07
C LEU A 145 -1.76 -2.67 8.03
N ASN A 146 -2.53 -3.27 8.94
CA ASN A 146 -2.07 -4.24 9.94
C ASN A 146 -0.89 -3.70 10.78
N SER A 147 -0.92 -2.41 11.13
CA SER A 147 0.18 -1.76 11.85
C SER A 147 0.40 -2.34 13.25
N ASP A 148 -0.56 -3.07 13.83
CA ASP A 148 -0.38 -3.89 15.04
C ASP A 148 0.78 -4.90 14.92
N GLN A 149 1.07 -5.34 13.69
CA GLN A 149 2.18 -6.26 13.40
C GLN A 149 3.56 -5.64 13.65
N ILE A 150 3.66 -4.32 13.81
CA ILE A 150 4.89 -3.65 14.27
C ILE A 150 5.31 -4.22 15.63
N TYR A 151 4.38 -4.33 16.59
CA TYR A 151 4.70 -4.88 17.91
C TYR A 151 5.04 -6.36 17.84
N PHE A 152 4.37 -7.12 16.97
CA PHE A 152 4.70 -8.52 16.73
C PHE A 152 6.15 -8.66 16.24
N LYS A 153 6.55 -7.87 15.23
CA LYS A 153 7.91 -7.88 14.68
C LYS A 153 8.96 -7.49 15.73
N LEU A 154 8.70 -6.44 16.51
CA LEU A 154 9.62 -5.98 17.58
C LEU A 154 9.80 -7.00 18.71
N ARG A 155 8.76 -7.77 19.05
CA ARG A 155 8.81 -8.73 20.17
C ARG A 155 9.28 -10.12 19.76
N ASN A 156 8.93 -10.56 18.56
CA ASN A 156 9.08 -11.97 18.15
C ASN A 156 10.20 -12.19 17.14
N THR A 157 10.87 -11.14 16.67
CA THR A 157 12.03 -11.25 15.78
C THR A 157 13.23 -10.53 16.36
N THR A 158 14.44 -11.00 16.06
CA THR A 158 15.68 -10.30 16.44
C THR A 158 16.13 -9.28 15.40
N GLU A 159 15.47 -9.23 14.24
CA GLU A 159 15.85 -8.37 13.12
C GLU A 159 15.24 -6.97 13.26
N TRP A 160 14.06 -6.85 13.85
CA TRP A 160 13.37 -5.57 14.02
C TRP A 160 13.73 -4.91 15.36
N HIS A 161 14.01 -3.62 15.28
CA HIS A 161 14.34 -2.74 16.40
C HIS A 161 13.55 -1.44 16.25
N SER A 162 13.41 -0.67 17.33
CA SER A 162 12.61 0.57 17.32
C SER A 162 13.11 1.59 16.30
N ASN A 163 14.43 1.74 16.18
CA ASN A 163 15.07 2.60 15.20
C ASN A 163 14.72 2.23 13.74
N HIS A 164 14.51 0.95 13.42
CA HIS A 164 14.07 0.54 12.08
C HIS A 164 12.65 1.03 11.79
N VAL A 165 11.76 0.98 12.79
CA VAL A 165 10.38 1.44 12.68
C VAL A 165 10.32 2.97 12.56
N GLU A 166 11.06 3.67 13.41
CA GLU A 166 11.18 5.14 13.39
C GLU A 166 11.75 5.62 12.06
N PHE A 167 12.83 5.01 11.57
CA PHE A 167 13.43 5.34 10.28
C PHE A 167 12.46 5.09 9.12
N LEU A 168 11.72 3.98 9.13
CA LEU A 168 10.69 3.70 8.13
C LEU A 168 9.58 4.76 8.18
N GLN A 169 9.11 5.14 9.36
CA GLN A 169 8.10 6.17 9.55
C GLN A 169 8.59 7.53 9.07
N GLN A 170 9.80 7.95 9.42
CA GLN A 170 10.40 9.20 8.91
C GLN A 170 10.49 9.19 7.38
N SER A 171 10.87 8.06 6.79
CA SER A 171 10.94 7.88 5.34
C SER A 171 9.56 8.01 4.68
N LEU A 172 8.54 7.30 5.17
CA LEU A 172 7.18 7.39 4.61
C LEU A 172 6.53 8.77 4.83
N ARG A 173 6.76 9.40 5.99
CA ARG A 173 6.30 10.76 6.28
C ARG A 173 6.92 11.78 5.33
N SER A 174 8.22 11.68 5.11
CA SER A 174 8.95 12.53 4.17
C SER A 174 8.50 12.31 2.74
N PHE A 175 8.29 11.06 2.33
CA PHE A 175 7.70 10.75 1.03
C PHE A 175 6.33 11.43 0.85
N CYS A 176 5.46 11.32 1.85
CA CYS A 176 4.12 11.94 1.81
C CYS A 176 4.19 13.46 1.82
N LEU A 177 5.11 14.06 2.57
CA LEU A 177 5.36 15.50 2.55
C LEU A 177 5.78 15.97 1.15
N LEU A 178 6.78 15.32 0.54
CA LEU A 178 7.33 15.71 -0.76
C LEU A 178 6.37 15.45 -1.92
N LYS A 179 5.61 14.35 -1.87
CA LYS A 179 4.61 13.99 -2.91
C LYS A 179 3.22 14.57 -2.63
N LYS A 180 3.05 15.37 -1.56
CA LYS A 180 1.78 16.01 -1.16
C LYS A 180 0.66 14.99 -0.94
N CYS A 181 0.98 13.90 -0.24
CA CYS A 181 0.06 12.81 0.10
C CYS A 181 -0.39 12.88 1.56
N SER A 182 -1.44 12.13 1.89
CA SER A 182 -1.78 11.77 3.26
C SER A 182 -1.20 10.41 3.64
N LEU A 183 -0.90 10.18 4.92
CA LEU A 183 -0.40 8.91 5.46
C LEU A 183 -1.32 8.43 6.59
N ILE A 184 -1.73 7.17 6.54
CA ILE A 184 -2.56 6.53 7.56
C ILE A 184 -1.96 5.21 7.95
N TYR A 185 -1.94 4.90 9.24
CA TYR A 185 -1.66 3.57 9.77
C TYR A 185 -2.95 3.06 10.40
N SER A 186 -3.38 1.86 10.01
CA SER A 186 -4.57 1.22 10.59
C SER A 186 -4.18 0.03 11.44
N ASP A 187 -4.48 0.15 12.72
CA ASP A 187 -4.39 -0.94 13.68
C ASP A 187 -5.64 -1.81 13.56
N SER A 188 -5.46 -3.05 13.11
CA SER A 188 -6.58 -3.99 12.90
C SER A 188 -7.21 -4.50 14.21
N SER A 189 -6.65 -4.12 15.36
CA SER A 189 -7.18 -4.43 16.69
C SER A 189 -7.90 -3.25 17.34
N ASP A 190 -7.85 -2.06 16.74
CA ASP A 190 -8.40 -0.84 17.31
C ASP A 190 -9.87 -0.62 16.94
N SER A 191 -10.76 -0.90 17.89
CA SER A 191 -12.21 -0.69 17.69
C SER A 191 -12.66 0.76 17.88
N GLU A 192 -11.81 1.65 18.40
CA GLU A 192 -12.19 2.99 18.83
C GLU A 192 -12.20 4.02 17.68
N SER A 193 -11.39 3.81 16.64
CA SER A 193 -11.31 4.72 15.50
C SER A 193 -12.09 4.17 14.30
N SER A 194 -13.10 4.92 13.83
CA SER A 194 -13.82 4.54 12.62
C SER A 194 -12.97 4.90 11.39
N GLY A 195 -12.21 3.92 10.88
CA GLY A 195 -11.43 4.07 9.64
C GLY A 195 -12.27 4.61 8.49
N LEU A 196 -13.53 4.17 8.38
CA LEU A 196 -14.52 4.69 7.43
C LEU A 196 -14.70 6.22 7.50
N GLN A 197 -14.82 6.80 8.70
CA GLN A 197 -14.99 8.26 8.85
C GLN A 197 -13.75 9.02 8.43
N VAL A 198 -12.56 8.52 8.80
CA VAL A 198 -11.28 9.12 8.40
C VAL A 198 -11.14 9.07 6.88
N PHE A 199 -11.44 7.93 6.27
CA PHE A 199 -11.36 7.76 4.82
C PHE A 199 -12.37 8.66 4.09
N ALA A 200 -13.61 8.75 4.56
CA ALA A 200 -14.59 9.68 4.02
C ALA A 200 -14.07 11.14 4.05
N LYS A 201 -13.55 11.59 5.19
CA LYS A 201 -12.99 12.95 5.33
C LYS A 201 -11.82 13.21 4.37
N LEU A 202 -10.97 12.21 4.13
CA LEU A 202 -9.88 12.31 3.16
C LEU A 202 -10.38 12.37 1.71
N LEU A 203 -11.44 11.63 1.38
CA LEU A 203 -12.03 11.64 0.04
C LEU A 203 -12.70 12.97 -0.30
N PHE A 204 -13.33 13.60 0.71
CA PHE A 204 -14.00 14.90 0.57
C PHE A 204 -13.10 16.12 0.85
N ASP A 205 -11.78 15.91 0.95
CA ASP A 205 -10.79 16.97 1.22
C ASP A 205 -11.04 17.76 2.52
N ASN A 206 -11.77 17.18 3.47
CA ASN A 206 -12.06 17.75 4.79
C ASN A 206 -10.93 17.45 5.78
N TYR A 207 -9.71 17.91 5.45
CA TYR A 207 -8.52 17.65 6.27
C TYR A 207 -8.56 18.32 7.64
N ARG A 208 -9.28 19.44 7.78
CA ARG A 208 -9.40 20.17 9.06
C ARG A 208 -10.22 19.41 10.09
N GLY A 209 -11.15 18.57 9.65
CA GLY A 209 -11.96 17.72 10.52
C GLY A 209 -11.25 16.45 10.99
N ILE A 210 -9.99 16.24 10.62
CA ILE A 210 -9.19 15.06 10.98
C ILE A 210 -8.23 15.43 12.11
N GLN A 211 -8.34 14.73 13.23
CA GLN A 211 -7.39 14.84 14.33
C GLN A 211 -6.09 14.11 13.95
N THR A 212 -5.00 14.86 13.86
CA THR A 212 -3.69 14.31 13.51
C THR A 212 -3.09 13.50 14.64
N GLU A 213 -2.43 12.38 14.31
CA GLU A 213 -1.72 11.52 15.26
C GLU A 213 -0.29 11.29 14.76
N PHE A 214 0.70 11.76 15.52
CA PHE A 214 2.13 11.70 15.18
C PHE A 214 2.94 10.82 16.15
N VAL A 215 2.36 10.44 17.29
CA VAL A 215 3.06 9.82 18.41
C VAL A 215 2.86 8.31 18.40
N SER A 216 1.65 7.85 18.12
CA SER A 216 1.33 6.42 18.16
C SER A 216 1.95 5.68 16.98
N THR A 217 2.92 4.79 17.27
CA THR A 217 3.64 4.01 16.26
C THR A 217 2.73 3.21 15.33
N CYS A 218 1.59 2.72 15.83
CA CYS A 218 0.66 1.91 15.05
C CYS A 218 -0.57 2.69 14.56
N LYS A 219 -0.77 3.94 14.99
CA LYS A 219 -1.99 4.70 14.68
C LYS A 219 -1.69 6.08 14.06
N LEU A 220 -0.55 6.21 13.39
CA LEU A 220 -0.19 7.44 12.69
C LEU A 220 -1.30 7.86 11.73
N LEU A 221 -1.70 9.14 11.82
CA LEU A 221 -2.68 9.74 10.95
C LEU A 221 -2.22 11.15 10.60
N ILE A 222 -1.75 11.30 9.38
CA ILE A 222 -1.09 12.52 8.88
C ILE A 222 -1.81 12.94 7.60
N PRO A 223 -2.85 13.79 7.72
CA PRO A 223 -3.49 14.43 6.60
C PRO A 223 -2.50 15.23 5.75
N TYR A 224 -2.81 15.38 4.46
CA TYR A 224 -2.05 16.26 3.59
C TYR A 224 -1.94 17.67 4.20
N GLY A 225 -0.72 18.21 4.23
CA GLY A 225 -0.42 19.56 4.70
C GLY A 225 -0.31 19.72 6.22
N SER A 226 -0.46 18.65 7.02
CA SER A 226 -0.26 18.73 8.47
C SER A 226 1.17 18.44 8.93
N ASP A 227 1.97 17.76 8.12
CA ASP A 227 3.35 17.41 8.46
C ASP A 227 4.35 18.51 8.06
N THR A 228 5.52 18.51 8.69
CA THR A 228 6.63 19.41 8.36
C THR A 228 7.98 18.71 8.55
N GLU A 229 9.03 19.18 7.88
CA GLU A 229 10.39 18.62 8.07
C GLU A 229 10.83 18.63 9.54
N GLY A 230 10.50 19.70 10.27
CA GLY A 230 10.81 19.81 11.70
C GLY A 230 10.14 18.71 12.53
N LEU A 231 8.86 18.43 12.28
CA LEU A 231 8.11 17.36 12.97
C LEU A 231 8.58 15.96 12.58
N ILE A 232 9.19 15.79 11.42
CA ILE A 232 9.77 14.51 11.00
C ILE A 232 11.10 14.29 11.71
N LYS A 233 11.93 15.34 11.80
CA LYS A 233 13.24 15.33 12.47
C LYS A 233 13.18 15.21 13.99
N THR A 234 12.01 15.27 14.62
CA THR A 234 11.90 15.03 16.08
C THR A 234 12.16 13.57 16.47
N LEU A 235 12.04 12.63 15.53
CA LEU A 235 12.34 11.20 15.78
C LEU A 235 13.85 10.94 15.75
N ASP A 236 14.54 11.51 14.75
CA ASP A 236 15.99 11.51 14.57
C ASP A 236 16.37 12.81 13.86
N ASP A 237 17.19 13.63 14.50
CA ASP A 237 17.60 14.95 14.02
C ASP A 237 18.62 14.88 12.88
N THR A 238 19.30 13.74 12.72
CA THR A 238 20.25 13.46 11.65
C THR A 238 19.60 13.01 10.35
N PHE A 239 18.30 12.70 10.38
CA PHE A 239 17.53 12.31 9.21
C PHE A 239 17.25 13.53 8.33
N ASP A 240 17.51 13.44 7.02
CA ASP A 240 17.17 14.50 6.06
C ASP A 240 15.92 14.10 5.23
N PRO A 241 14.75 14.71 5.46
CA PRO A 241 13.54 14.48 4.68
C PRO A 241 13.68 14.76 3.19
N SER A 242 14.57 15.65 2.79
CA SER A 242 14.68 16.10 1.39
C SER A 242 15.29 15.04 0.47
N GLU A 243 16.14 14.15 1.01
CA GLU A 243 16.86 13.11 0.26
C GLU A 243 15.99 11.88 -0.03
N VAL A 244 14.78 11.77 0.56
CA VAL A 244 14.00 10.51 0.58
C VAL A 244 13.55 10.06 -0.81
N LEU A 245 13.45 10.96 -1.78
CA LEU A 245 13.11 10.63 -3.16
C LEU A 245 14.33 10.30 -4.03
N ASP A 246 15.54 10.46 -3.51
CA ASP A 246 16.76 10.19 -4.25
C ASP A 246 16.97 8.68 -4.38
N GLY A 247 17.29 8.22 -5.60
CA GLY A 247 17.51 6.80 -5.86
C GLY A 247 18.63 6.19 -5.00
N ASP A 248 19.65 6.97 -4.68
CA ASP A 248 20.75 6.57 -3.80
C ASP A 248 20.27 6.40 -2.34
N PHE A 249 19.41 7.31 -1.84
CA PHE A 249 18.80 7.16 -0.53
C PHE A 249 17.99 5.86 -0.47
N ILE A 250 17.14 5.61 -1.47
CA ILE A 250 16.27 4.43 -1.52
C ILE A 250 17.11 3.14 -1.50
N THR A 251 18.08 3.02 -2.41
CA THR A 251 18.84 1.78 -2.62
C THR A 251 19.96 1.57 -1.59
N GLN A 252 20.66 2.63 -1.18
CA GLN A 252 21.84 2.52 -0.31
C GLN A 252 21.50 2.69 1.16
N ARG A 253 20.45 3.45 1.51
CA ARG A 253 20.08 3.74 2.90
C ARG A 253 18.79 3.01 3.30
N TYR A 254 17.69 3.24 2.60
CA TYR A 254 16.40 2.68 2.99
C TYR A 254 16.38 1.15 2.93
N GLU A 255 16.62 0.58 1.75
CA GLU A 255 16.56 -0.87 1.54
C GLU A 255 17.58 -1.67 2.34
N LYS A 256 18.70 -1.05 2.72
CA LYS A 256 19.71 -1.71 3.57
C LYS A 256 19.39 -1.63 5.06
N MET A 257 18.72 -0.56 5.49
CA MET A 257 18.33 -0.35 6.89
C MET A 257 17.11 -1.21 7.27
N ILE A 258 16.15 -1.38 6.36
CA ILE A 258 14.93 -2.11 6.66
C ILE A 258 15.17 -3.64 6.64
N PRO A 259 14.81 -4.38 7.71
CA PRO A 259 14.93 -5.83 7.72
C PRO A 259 14.02 -6.54 6.71
N GLY A 260 14.38 -7.76 6.31
CA GLY A 260 13.56 -8.59 5.43
C GLY A 260 14.29 -9.89 5.02
N PRO A 261 13.72 -10.67 4.10
CA PRO A 261 14.39 -11.85 3.54
C PRO A 261 15.51 -11.44 2.58
N LYS A 262 16.72 -12.00 2.69
CA LYS A 262 17.76 -11.81 1.65
C LYS A 262 17.23 -12.43 0.36
N MET A 263 16.91 -11.62 -0.65
CA MET A 263 16.78 -12.15 -2.00
C MET A 263 18.18 -12.57 -2.44
N SER A 264 18.34 -13.81 -2.88
CA SER A 264 19.44 -14.14 -3.79
C SER A 264 19.36 -13.17 -4.97
N ASP A 265 20.51 -12.68 -5.45
CA ASP A 265 20.57 -11.69 -6.52
C ASP A 265 19.65 -12.05 -7.70
N PRO A 266 18.98 -11.07 -8.36
CA PRO A 266 18.14 -11.32 -9.52
C PRO A 266 18.86 -11.95 -10.73
N GLN A 267 20.18 -12.16 -10.64
CA GLN A 267 21.01 -12.72 -11.70
C GLN A 267 21.09 -14.26 -11.71
N GLU A 268 20.52 -14.98 -10.73
CA GLU A 268 20.53 -16.45 -10.73
C GLU A 268 19.33 -17.10 -11.44
N PHE A 269 18.43 -16.32 -12.08
CA PHE A 269 17.29 -16.84 -12.83
C PHE A 269 17.44 -16.85 -14.36
N GLU A 270 18.59 -16.41 -14.88
CA GLU A 270 18.94 -16.53 -16.30
C GLU A 270 20.08 -17.53 -16.50
N GLU A 271 19.80 -18.82 -16.29
CA GLU A 271 20.49 -19.98 -16.92
C GLU A 271 19.96 -21.30 -16.33
N VAL A 272 18.69 -21.62 -16.57
CA VAL A 272 18.26 -23.02 -16.57
C VAL A 272 17.65 -23.30 -17.92
N GLY A 273 18.49 -23.86 -18.78
CA GLY A 273 18.14 -24.25 -20.14
C GLY A 273 16.90 -25.13 -20.19
N GLU A 274 16.15 -24.94 -21.26
CA GLU A 274 15.20 -25.92 -21.81
C GLU A 274 15.85 -27.31 -21.81
N ASN A 275 15.54 -28.15 -20.82
CA ASN A 275 15.59 -29.62 -20.79
C ASN A 275 15.75 -30.15 -19.35
N SER A 276 14.82 -29.85 -18.44
CA SER A 276 14.61 -30.70 -17.26
C SER A 276 13.21 -31.30 -17.29
N PRO A 277 13.03 -32.63 -17.24
CA PRO A 277 11.72 -33.23 -17.14
C PRO A 277 11.19 -32.96 -15.73
N PHE A 278 10.25 -32.03 -15.60
CA PHE A 278 9.49 -31.86 -14.37
C PHE A 278 8.56 -33.06 -14.21
N ASP A 279 8.97 -33.98 -13.36
CA ASP A 279 8.15 -35.08 -12.85
C ASP A 279 7.14 -34.49 -11.83
N LEU A 280 5.87 -34.46 -12.22
CA LEU A 280 4.77 -33.76 -11.54
C LEU A 280 4.13 -34.58 -10.39
N ASP A 281 4.70 -35.73 -10.01
CA ASP A 281 4.04 -36.69 -9.12
C ASP A 281 4.72 -36.95 -7.75
N HIS A 282 5.65 -36.11 -7.31
CA HIS A 282 6.25 -36.24 -5.97
C HIS A 282 6.03 -35.01 -5.09
N PRO A 283 5.15 -35.08 -4.06
CA PRO A 283 5.09 -34.03 -3.06
C PRO A 283 6.41 -34.04 -2.28
N TYR A 284 7.06 -32.89 -2.17
CA TYR A 284 8.25 -32.67 -1.37
C TYR A 284 8.06 -33.23 0.05
N THR A 285 8.52 -34.46 0.28
CA THR A 285 8.60 -35.08 1.60
C THR A 285 9.96 -34.73 2.20
N VAL A 286 10.12 -33.47 2.59
CA VAL A 286 11.21 -33.12 3.49
C VAL A 286 10.84 -33.70 4.84
N ASP A 287 11.44 -34.85 5.19
CA ASP A 287 11.27 -35.48 6.49
C ASP A 287 11.94 -34.60 7.56
N VAL A 288 11.11 -33.73 8.16
CA VAL A 288 11.50 -32.73 9.16
C VAL A 288 12.17 -33.40 10.36
N GLN A 289 11.76 -34.64 10.71
CA GLN A 289 12.36 -35.38 11.82
C GLN A 289 13.79 -35.82 11.53
N LYS A 290 14.08 -36.21 10.29
CA LYS A 290 15.45 -36.55 9.87
C LYS A 290 16.36 -35.33 9.94
N LYS A 291 15.92 -34.18 9.40
CA LYS A 291 16.67 -32.91 9.43
C LYS A 291 16.93 -32.42 10.87
N LEU A 292 15.93 -32.53 11.75
CA LEU A 292 16.09 -32.22 13.17
C LEU A 292 17.07 -33.17 13.86
N SER A 293 17.04 -34.46 13.54
CA SER A 293 17.96 -35.45 14.12
C SER A 293 19.43 -35.22 13.71
N GLU A 294 19.66 -34.71 12.50
CA GLU A 294 20.99 -34.36 12.01
C GLU A 294 21.54 -33.10 12.70
N LEU A 295 20.70 -32.07 12.86
CA LEU A 295 21.05 -30.87 13.63
C LEU A 295 21.35 -31.19 15.11
N TYR A 296 20.60 -32.11 15.71
CA TYR A 296 20.84 -32.53 17.10
C TYR A 296 22.15 -33.32 17.26
N LYS A 297 22.53 -34.12 16.26
CA LYS A 297 23.83 -34.81 16.25
C LYS A 297 25.00 -33.85 16.05
N LEU A 298 24.82 -32.81 15.24
CA LEU A 298 25.82 -31.76 15.03
C LEU A 298 26.03 -30.93 16.29
N SER A 299 24.96 -30.55 17.00
CA SER A 299 25.08 -29.81 18.27
C SER A 299 25.77 -30.65 19.35
N LYS A 300 25.45 -31.95 19.43
CA LYS A 300 26.07 -32.87 20.40
C LYS A 300 27.56 -33.12 20.14
N LYS A 301 28.02 -33.04 18.88
CA LYS A 301 29.46 -33.08 18.54
C LYS A 301 30.19 -31.79 18.96
N GLY A 302 29.52 -30.64 18.96
CA GLY A 302 30.06 -29.38 19.48
C GLY A 302 30.33 -29.39 20.98
N PHE A 303 29.52 -30.11 21.76
CA PHE A 303 29.70 -30.25 23.22
C PHE A 303 30.71 -31.33 23.63
N ALA A 304 31.16 -32.20 22.72
CA ALA A 304 32.12 -33.26 23.04
C ALA A 304 33.60 -32.80 22.93
N ASN A 305 33.86 -31.61 22.38
CA ASN A 305 35.21 -31.06 22.20
C ASN A 305 35.65 -30.08 23.29
N THR A 306 34.85 -29.89 24.34
CA THR A 306 35.29 -29.20 25.56
C THR A 306 35.63 -30.25 26.63
N LYS A 307 36.82 -30.83 26.53
CA LYS A 307 37.49 -31.42 27.68
C LYS A 307 38.64 -30.51 28.09
N VAL A 308 38.59 -30.19 29.38
CA VAL A 308 39.65 -29.65 30.26
C VAL A 308 41.01 -30.20 29.93
#